data_AF-A0A520HQR7-F1
#
_entry.id   AF-A0A520HQR7-F1
#
_cell.length_a   1.000
_cell.length_b   1.000
_cell.length_c   1.000
_cell.angle_alpha   90.00
_cell.angle_beta   90.00
_cell.angle_gamma   90.00
#
_symmetry.space_group_name_H-M   'P 1'
#
loop_
_entity.id
_entity.type
_entity.pdbx_description
1 polymer ?
#
loop_
_entity_poly.entity_id
_entity_poly.type
_entity_poly.pdbx_seq_one_letter_code
_entity_poly.pdbx_strand_id
1 'polypeptide(L)'
;MIDTKTNVERRPFESLGHANHGWLNARHHFSFANYYDPARMGWGAIRVWNDDEIAANNGFPPHPHQDMEIITYVRSGAITHQDSLGNKGRTEAG
;
A
#
# COMPACT_ATOMS: atom_id res chain seq x y z
N MET A 1 -7.64 -22.92 1.86
CA MET A 1 -7.86 -24.06 0.93
C MET A 1 -7.82 -23.51 -0.48
N ILE A 2 -6.94 -24.03 -1.32
CA ILE A 2 -6.93 -23.71 -2.75
C ILE A 2 -8.15 -24.39 -3.35
N ASP A 3 -9.06 -23.61 -3.95
CA ASP A 3 -10.14 -24.19 -4.73
C ASP A 3 -9.55 -24.79 -6.00
N THR A 4 -9.50 -26.12 -6.09
CA THR A 4 -8.84 -26.82 -7.20
C THR A 4 -9.63 -26.75 -8.50
N LYS A 5 -10.78 -26.05 -8.56
CA LYS A 5 -11.56 -25.84 -9.79
C LYS A 5 -11.27 -24.51 -10.50
N THR A 6 -10.55 -23.59 -9.86
CA THR A 6 -10.07 -22.34 -10.47
C THR A 6 -8.72 -21.95 -9.86
N ASN A 7 -7.75 -21.50 -10.66
CA ASN A 7 -6.46 -20.96 -10.15
C ASN A 7 -6.64 -19.60 -9.42
N VAL A 8 -7.51 -19.56 -8.40
CA VAL A 8 -7.87 -18.37 -7.64
C VAL A 8 -7.38 -18.56 -6.21
N GLU A 9 -6.49 -17.67 -5.79
CA GLU A 9 -6.03 -17.60 -4.42
C GLU A 9 -6.79 -16.50 -3.68
N ARG A 10 -7.54 -16.87 -2.63
CA ARG A 10 -8.14 -15.88 -1.72
C ARG A 10 -7.15 -15.48 -0.65
N ARG A 11 -6.92 -14.17 -0.51
CA ARG A 11 -6.13 -13.56 0.57
C ARG A 11 -7.02 -12.71 1.47
N PRO A 12 -7.50 -13.25 2.61
CA PRO A 12 -8.30 -12.48 3.56
C PRO A 12 -7.51 -11.29 4.12
N PHE A 13 -8.16 -10.14 4.29
CA PHE A 13 -7.56 -8.91 4.82
C PHE A 13 -6.79 -9.13 6.14
N GLU A 14 -7.39 -9.88 7.07
CA GLU A 14 -6.77 -10.18 8.36
C GLU A 14 -5.49 -11.04 8.27
N SER A 15 -5.26 -11.72 7.14
CA SER A 15 -4.09 -12.56 6.92
C SER A 15 -2.93 -11.84 6.19
N LEU A 16 -3.12 -10.56 5.88
CA LEU A 16 -2.10 -9.73 5.25
C LEU A 16 -1.04 -9.33 6.29
N GLY A 17 0.18 -9.07 5.82
CA GLY A 17 1.23 -8.50 6.67
C GLY A 17 0.71 -7.22 7.33
N HIS A 18 1.08 -6.98 8.59
CA HIS A 18 0.53 -5.86 9.36
C HIS A 18 1.65 -5.10 10.07
N ALA A 19 1.62 -3.78 9.93
CA ALA A 19 2.50 -2.88 10.66
C ALA A 19 1.65 -1.73 11.24
N ASN A 20 1.79 -1.49 12.53
CA ASN A 20 1.15 -0.37 13.20
C ASN A 20 2.22 0.50 13.89
N HIS A 21 2.32 1.74 13.43
CA HIS A 21 3.27 2.75 13.91
C HIS A 21 2.58 3.85 14.73
N GLY A 22 1.36 3.62 15.21
CA GLY A 22 0.53 4.59 15.91
C GLY A 22 -0.19 5.55 14.97
N TRP A 23 0.55 6.23 14.09
CA TRP A 23 -0.01 7.16 13.09
C TRP A 23 -0.32 6.49 11.74
N LEU A 24 0.29 5.34 11.46
CA LEU A 24 0.09 4.54 10.26
C LEU A 24 -0.28 3.11 10.67
N ASN A 25 -1.44 2.66 10.19
CA ASN A 25 -1.90 1.28 10.32
C ASN A 25 -1.98 0.68 8.92
N ALA A 26 -0.95 -0.09 8.56
CA ALA A 26 -0.71 -0.57 7.20
C ALA A 26 -0.89 -2.08 7.08
N ARG A 27 -1.55 -2.53 6.01
CA ARG A 27 -1.65 -3.94 5.62
C ARG A 27 -0.98 -4.19 4.27
N HIS A 28 -0.18 -5.25 4.17
CA HIS A 28 0.66 -5.54 3.01
C HIS A 28 0.22 -6.84 2.32
N HIS A 29 -0.17 -6.75 1.04
CA HIS A 29 -0.46 -7.94 0.22
C HIS A 29 0.80 -8.67 -0.23
N PHE A 30 1.89 -7.95 -0.39
CA PHE A 30 3.20 -8.46 -0.80
C PHE A 30 4.28 -8.03 0.19
N SER A 31 5.43 -8.70 0.15
CA SER A 31 6.61 -8.38 0.95
C SER A 31 7.01 -6.91 0.75
N PHE A 32 7.06 -6.16 1.84
CA PHE A 32 7.35 -4.72 1.83
C PHE A 32 7.87 -4.29 3.21
N ALA A 33 8.81 -3.35 3.21
CA ALA A 33 9.51 -2.91 4.43
C ALA A 33 10.02 -4.10 5.26
N ASN A 34 9.60 -4.20 6.52
CA ASN A 34 10.01 -5.29 7.43
C ASN A 34 9.14 -6.54 7.32
N TYR A 35 8.03 -6.50 6.57
CA TYR A 35 7.20 -7.68 6.32
C TYR A 35 7.78 -8.47 5.14
N TYR A 36 8.07 -9.75 5.38
CA TYR A 36 8.64 -10.64 4.38
C TYR A 36 7.90 -11.99 4.34
N ASP A 37 7.43 -12.34 3.15
CA ASP A 37 6.90 -13.65 2.80
C ASP A 37 7.38 -14.00 1.37
N PRO A 38 8.24 -15.03 1.23
CA PRO A 38 8.79 -15.41 -0.08
C PRO A 38 7.73 -15.89 -1.07
N ALA A 39 6.56 -16.33 -0.59
CA ALA A 39 5.43 -16.70 -1.45
C ALA A 39 4.63 -15.47 -1.94
N ARG A 40 4.85 -14.28 -1.37
CA ARG A 40 4.11 -13.05 -1.66
C ARG A 40 5.05 -11.93 -2.10
N MET A 41 5.85 -12.15 -3.15
CA MET A 41 6.78 -11.12 -3.66
C MET A 41 6.16 -10.17 -4.69
N GLY A 42 5.04 -10.54 -5.30
CA GLY A 42 4.35 -9.74 -6.31
C GLY A 42 3.35 -10.58 -7.12
N TRP A 43 2.63 -9.93 -8.03
CA TRP A 43 1.75 -10.60 -9.00
C TRP A 43 1.80 -9.87 -10.35
N GLY A 44 2.37 -10.52 -11.36
CA GLY A 44 2.68 -9.87 -12.64
C GLY A 44 3.60 -8.65 -12.43
N ALA A 45 3.14 -7.48 -12.87
CA ALA A 45 3.85 -6.22 -12.68
C ALA A 45 3.63 -5.60 -11.28
N ILE A 46 2.61 -6.02 -10.53
CA ILE A 46 2.30 -5.45 -9.21
C ILE A 46 3.33 -5.95 -8.19
N ARG A 47 4.08 -5.02 -7.62
CA ARG A 47 5.14 -5.31 -6.62
C ARG A 47 4.72 -4.99 -5.19
N VAL A 48 3.94 -3.92 -5.02
CA VAL A 48 3.44 -3.47 -3.72
C VAL A 48 1.96 -3.18 -3.84
N TRP A 49 1.19 -3.64 -2.87
CA TRP A 49 -0.21 -3.24 -2.69
C TRP A 49 -0.46 -3.16 -1.18
N ASN A 50 -0.49 -1.92 -0.71
CA ASN A 50 -0.75 -1.59 0.68
C ASN A 50 -2.19 -1.08 0.84
N ASP A 51 -2.75 -1.38 2.00
CA ASP A 51 -3.95 -0.74 2.52
C ASP A 51 -3.54 0.04 3.77
N ASP A 52 -3.51 1.37 3.64
CA ASP A 52 -2.95 2.27 4.63
C ASP A 52 -4.04 3.14 5.24
N GLU A 53 -4.17 3.05 6.57
CA GLU A 53 -4.94 3.99 7.38
C GLU A 53 -3.96 4.97 8.05
N ILE A 54 -4.11 6.26 7.73
CA ILE A 54 -3.20 7.33 8.17
C ILE A 54 -3.97 8.25 9.11
N ALA A 55 -3.44 8.46 10.31
CA ALA A 55 -4.00 9.38 11.29
C ALA A 55 -4.03 10.83 10.75
N ALA A 56 -5.03 11.60 11.17
CA ALA A 56 -5.17 13.00 10.76
C ALA A 56 -3.89 13.81 11.02
N ASN A 57 -3.58 14.72 10.09
CA ASN A 57 -2.40 15.60 10.14
C ASN A 57 -1.04 14.86 10.23
N ASN A 58 -0.99 13.59 9.83
CA ASN A 58 0.24 12.83 9.67
C ASN A 58 0.48 12.48 8.20
N GLY A 59 1.68 12.00 7.90
CA GLY A 59 2.08 11.59 6.56
C GLY A 59 3.54 11.15 6.53
N PHE A 60 3.98 10.73 5.35
CA PHE A 60 5.35 10.30 5.13
C PHE A 60 6.26 11.51 4.92
N PRO A 61 7.48 11.52 5.52
CA PRO A 61 8.47 12.53 5.16
C PRO A 61 8.88 12.36 3.69
N PRO A 62 9.41 13.41 3.04
CA PRO A 62 9.93 13.30 1.68
C PRO A 62 10.95 12.16 1.56
N HIS A 63 10.77 11.30 0.57
CA HIS A 63 11.66 10.17 0.28
C HIS A 63 11.72 9.91 -1.24
N PRO A 64 12.84 9.38 -1.76
CA PRO A 64 12.99 9.14 -3.18
C PRO A 64 12.29 7.85 -3.62
N HIS A 65 11.81 7.86 -4.86
CA HIS A 65 11.47 6.66 -5.63
C HIS A 65 12.20 6.70 -6.97
N GLN A 66 12.48 5.52 -7.53
CA GLN A 66 13.11 5.38 -8.83
C GLN A 66 12.47 4.20 -9.56
N ASP A 67 12.25 4.36 -10.88
CA ASP A 67 11.80 3.30 -11.80
C ASP A 67 10.51 2.57 -11.35
N MET A 68 9.56 3.31 -10.76
CA MET A 68 8.29 2.80 -10.25
C MET A 68 7.14 3.74 -10.61
N GLU A 69 6.02 3.17 -11.03
CA GLU A 69 4.74 3.86 -11.08
C GLU A 69 3.99 3.65 -9.76
N ILE A 70 3.51 4.73 -9.15
CA ILE A 70 2.79 4.71 -7.88
C ILE A 70 1.38 5.24 -8.12
N ILE A 71 0.39 4.40 -7.83
CA ILE A 71 -1.03 4.75 -7.91
C ILE A 71 -1.57 4.80 -6.49
N THR A 72 -2.22 5.91 -6.14
CA THR A 72 -2.90 6.08 -4.86
C THR A 72 -4.39 6.23 -5.10
N TYR A 73 -5.20 5.44 -4.40
CA TYR A 73 -6.66 5.54 -4.40
C TYR A 73 -7.15 5.84 -2.99
N VAL A 74 -7.79 7.00 -2.81
CA VAL A 74 -8.29 7.45 -1.51
C VAL A 74 -9.71 6.91 -1.30
N ARG A 75 -9.89 6.08 -0.26
CA ARG A 75 -11.22 5.53 0.08
C ARG A 75 -12.02 6.42 1.03
N SER A 76 -11.35 7.15 1.91
CA SER A 76 -11.96 8.03 2.91
C SER A 76 -10.98 9.14 3.28
N GLY A 77 -11.51 10.32 3.61
CA GLY A 77 -10.70 11.49 3.88
C GLY A 77 -10.02 12.03 2.61
N ALA A 78 -8.76 12.42 2.75
CA ALA A 78 -7.98 13.00 1.65
C ALA A 78 -6.48 13.05 2.00
N ILE A 79 -5.65 13.10 0.96
CA ILE A 79 -4.19 13.23 1.07
C ILE A 79 -3.70 14.47 0.35
N THR A 80 -2.56 14.99 0.79
CA THR A 80 -1.81 16.02 0.07
C THR A 80 -0.50 15.42 -0.40
N HIS A 81 -0.22 15.53 -1.69
CA HIS A 81 1.03 15.12 -2.30
C HIS A 81 1.90 16.36 -2.59
N GLN A 82 3.21 16.22 -2.37
CA GLN A 82 4.23 17.19 -2.79
C GLN A 82 5.44 16.42 -3.28
N ASP A 83 6.03 16.80 -4.42
CA ASP A 83 7.20 16.13 -5.00
C ASP A 83 8.42 17.04 -5.18
N SER A 84 9.53 16.44 -5.64
CA SER A 84 10.81 17.11 -5.88
C SER A 84 10.82 18.06 -7.08
N LEU A 85 9.80 18.01 -7.95
CA LEU A 85 9.62 18.94 -9.07
C LEU A 85 8.76 20.15 -8.66
N GLY A 86 8.29 20.18 -7.41
CA GLY A 86 7.47 21.25 -6.86
C GLY A 86 5.97 21.08 -7.13
N ASN A 87 5.54 19.96 -7.69
CA ASN A 87 4.12 19.69 -7.87
C ASN A 87 3.46 19.53 -6.49
N LYS A 88 2.24 20.05 -6.35
CA LYS A 88 1.42 19.90 -5.15
C LYS A 88 -0.01 19.59 -5.55
N GLY A 89 -0.61 18.60 -4.91
CA GLY A 89 -1.97 18.17 -5.21
C GLY A 89 -2.68 17.70 -3.95
N ARG A 90 -3.99 17.94 -3.89
CA ARG A 90 -4.86 17.35 -2.88
C ARG A 90 -5.80 16.37 -3.58
N THR A 91 -5.80 15.14 -3.11
CA THR A 91 -6.68 14.08 -3.62
C THR A 91 -7.66 13.70 -2.52
N GLU A 92 -8.95 13.89 -2.78
CA GLU A 92 -10.04 13.52 -1.87
C GLU A 92 -10.54 12.10 -2.20
N ALA A 93 -11.42 11.55 -1.38
CA ALA A 93 -11.98 10.22 -1.61
C ALA A 93 -12.83 10.16 -2.89
N GLY A 94 -12.73 9.02 -3.60
CA GLY A 94 -13.40 8.78 -4.89
C GLY A 94 -12.52 9.07 -6.09
#